data_AF-A0A7S0PHG8-F1
#
_entry.id   AF-A0A7S0PHG8-F1
#
_cell.length_a   1.000
_cell.length_b   1.000
_cell.length_c   1.000
_cell.angle_alpha   90.00
_cell.angle_beta   90.00
_cell.angle_gamma   90.00
#
_symmetry.space_group_name_H-M   'P 1'
#
loop_
_entity.id
_entity.type
_entity.pdbx_description
1 polymer ?
#
loop_
_entity_poly.entity_id
_entity_poly.type
_entity_poly.pdbx_seq_one_letter_code
_entity_poly.pdbx_strand_id
1 'polypeptide(L)'
;MPAVTKSNIVLTIFCLFLRRTIAFGTSTSSSTGLDGVYNDDFHVNEGSLGYVNRPYYGTKFVSAVDSDENDIATVDSLDIARALCSSLSLTAKQASAFLTATGGTTVEKGKEVLDKVTYFRNEVGMSKERLRKLIAQHPKLVATVFLEDVKTTMEFLQEELELSQRQIRTLTAASPSVIRYYRTDLRRNIAFLRGPALKLSSDGLKKLVLKRPQLLGYSIEKLQVTTHYFKTDLGIYGEDLGFLVTRFPFLLAYSVENNLAPSVAFIREELFGYLSDRIERNIATSSLVTRFPQILGYSIEHNLNKKIEFLR
;
A
#
# COMPACT_ATOMS: atom_id res chain seq x y z
N MET A 1 -34.11 -8.15 30.47
CA MET A 1 -33.17 -8.73 29.47
C MET A 1 -31.76 -8.58 30.00
N PRO A 2 -30.92 -9.63 29.96
CA PRO A 2 -29.52 -9.52 30.38
C PRO A 2 -28.80 -8.43 29.56
N ALA A 3 -27.90 -7.67 30.19
CA ALA A 3 -27.11 -6.62 29.53
C ALA A 3 -26.35 -7.14 28.30
N VAL A 4 -25.90 -8.39 28.36
CA VAL A 4 -25.23 -9.12 27.27
C VAL A 4 -26.11 -9.26 26.02
N THR A 5 -27.41 -9.51 26.19
CA THR A 5 -28.34 -9.69 25.07
C THR A 5 -28.66 -8.36 24.38
N LYS A 6 -28.80 -7.27 25.14
CA LYS A 6 -28.95 -5.92 24.58
C LYS A 6 -27.68 -5.49 23.82
N SER A 7 -26.49 -5.75 24.36
CA SER A 7 -25.22 -5.44 23.70
C SER A 7 -25.05 -6.16 22.36
N ASN A 8 -25.38 -7.46 22.29
CA ASN A 8 -25.29 -8.22 21.03
C ASN A 8 -26.30 -7.74 19.96
N ILE A 9 -27.49 -7.30 20.36
CA ILE A 9 -28.50 -6.75 19.45
C ILE A 9 -28.05 -5.39 18.93
N VAL A 10 -27.61 -4.48 19.80
CA VAL A 10 -27.08 -3.16 19.40
C VAL A 10 -25.87 -3.33 18.48
N LEU A 11 -24.93 -4.22 18.82
CA LEU A 11 -23.76 -4.51 17.99
C LEU A 11 -24.15 -5.07 16.62
N THR A 12 -25.17 -5.92 16.55
CA THR A 12 -25.62 -6.54 15.30
C THR A 12 -26.38 -5.53 14.43
N ILE A 13 -27.29 -4.75 15.02
CA ILE A 13 -28.01 -3.67 14.33
C ILE A 13 -27.03 -2.62 13.83
N PHE A 14 -26.06 -2.22 14.65
CA PHE A 14 -25.04 -1.26 14.26
C PHE A 14 -24.15 -1.79 13.13
N CYS A 15 -23.64 -3.02 13.24
CA CYS A 15 -22.88 -3.65 12.16
C CYS A 15 -23.70 -3.75 10.86
N LEU A 16 -24.99 -4.09 10.95
CA LEU A 16 -25.88 -4.17 9.79
C LEU A 16 -26.14 -2.78 9.18
N PHE A 17 -26.37 -1.77 10.01
CA PHE A 17 -26.57 -0.38 9.59
C PHE A 17 -25.32 0.18 8.88
N LEU A 18 -24.14 -0.08 9.43
CA LEU A 18 -22.86 0.31 8.82
C LEU A 18 -22.62 -0.41 7.49
N ARG A 19 -23.00 -1.69 7.38
CA ARG A 19 -22.95 -2.42 6.10
C ARG A 19 -23.97 -1.89 5.08
N ARG A 20 -25.16 -1.46 5.51
CA ARG A 20 -26.22 -0.95 4.63
C ARG A 20 -25.93 0.46 4.11
N THR A 21 -25.27 1.30 4.89
CA THR A 21 -24.81 2.62 4.41
C THR A 21 -23.69 2.51 3.35
N ILE A 22 -22.95 1.40 3.30
CA ILE A 22 -22.04 1.10 2.19
C ILE A 22 -22.82 0.73 0.91
N ALA A 23 -23.98 0.08 1.03
CA ALA A 23 -24.79 -0.36 -0.11
C ALA A 23 -25.67 0.75 -0.73
N PHE A 24 -26.09 1.75 0.06
CA PHE A 24 -26.91 2.87 -0.43
C PHE A 24 -26.09 4.04 -1.04
N GLY A 25 -24.76 4.01 -0.95
CA GLY A 25 -23.87 4.93 -1.67
C GLY A 25 -23.61 4.54 -3.13
N THR A 26 -24.15 3.42 -3.61
CA THR A 26 -23.94 2.91 -4.97
C THR A 26 -25.27 2.70 -5.70
N SER A 27 -25.96 3.79 -6.07
CA SER A 27 -27.04 3.68 -7.07
C SER A 27 -27.27 5.00 -7.79
N THR A 28 -26.41 5.31 -8.76
CA THR A 28 -26.78 5.71 -10.14
C THR A 28 -25.56 5.61 -11.06
N SER A 29 -25.81 5.12 -12.28
CA SER A 29 -24.96 4.98 -13.48
C SER A 29 -23.91 3.85 -13.56
N SER A 30 -24.34 2.78 -14.24
CA SER A 30 -23.66 1.99 -15.27
C SER A 30 -22.30 1.33 -15.00
N SER A 31 -22.29 0.02 -15.30
CA SER A 31 -21.16 -0.90 -15.36
C SER A 31 -19.83 -0.34 -15.87
N THR A 32 -18.88 -0.14 -14.96
CA THR A 32 -17.44 -0.31 -15.19
C THR A 32 -16.80 -0.73 -13.87
N GLY A 33 -15.80 -1.61 -13.94
CA GLY A 33 -15.15 -2.24 -12.79
C GLY A 33 -14.64 -1.23 -11.75
N LEU A 34 -14.54 -1.72 -10.52
CA LEU A 34 -13.97 -1.03 -9.36
C LEU A 34 -12.47 -0.77 -9.57
N ASP A 35 -12.15 0.17 -10.46
CA ASP A 35 -10.86 0.82 -10.69
C ASP A 35 -11.12 2.34 -10.60
N GLY A 36 -10.53 3.00 -9.59
CA GLY A 36 -10.68 4.43 -9.30
C GLY A 36 -11.69 4.69 -8.17
N VAL A 37 -11.42 5.43 -7.10
CA VAL A 37 -10.50 6.55 -6.91
C VAL A 37 -10.12 6.57 -5.41
N TYR A 38 -8.94 6.06 -5.08
CA TYR A 38 -8.13 6.64 -4.00
C TYR A 38 -6.99 7.35 -4.74
N ASN A 39 -7.33 8.48 -5.37
CA ASN A 39 -6.31 9.43 -5.78
C ASN A 39 -5.69 9.99 -4.50
N ASP A 40 -4.37 10.08 -4.55
CA ASP A 40 -3.51 10.69 -3.58
C ASP A 40 -4.09 12.01 -3.07
N ASP A 41 -4.31 12.08 -1.75
CA ASP A 41 -4.22 13.29 -0.93
C ASP A 41 -4.17 12.90 0.57
N PHE A 42 -3.42 11.83 0.89
CA PHE A 42 -2.76 11.80 2.19
C PHE A 42 -1.55 12.70 2.04
N HIS A 43 -1.74 13.99 2.33
CA HIS A 43 -0.65 14.82 2.82
C HIS A 43 -0.05 14.09 4.03
N VAL A 44 1.02 13.35 3.78
CA VAL A 44 1.96 12.99 4.82
C VAL A 44 2.45 14.32 5.34
N ASN A 45 1.95 14.72 6.52
CA ASN A 45 2.52 15.84 7.25
C ASN A 45 3.96 15.42 7.56
N GLU A 46 4.93 15.95 6.81
CA GLU A 46 6.37 15.64 6.91
C GLU A 46 7.00 16.11 8.23
N GLY A 47 6.21 16.31 9.29
CA GLY A 47 6.66 16.75 10.60
C GLY A 47 6.48 15.67 11.66
N SER A 48 7.14 14.52 11.53
CA SER A 48 7.50 13.58 12.64
C SER A 48 8.04 12.21 12.18
N LEU A 49 8.74 12.13 11.04
CA LEU A 49 9.58 10.97 10.70
C LEU A 49 11.03 11.23 11.15
N GLY A 50 11.25 11.09 12.46
CA GLY A 50 12.57 11.16 13.07
C GLY A 50 13.39 9.89 12.85
N TYR A 51 13.67 9.53 11.58
CA TYR A 51 14.83 8.71 11.20
C TYR A 51 15.22 9.07 9.76
N VAL A 52 16.19 9.96 9.69
CA VAL A 52 17.17 10.20 8.62
C VAL A 52 16.84 9.53 7.28
N ASN A 53 15.87 10.10 6.56
CA ASN A 53 16.07 10.31 5.13
C ASN A 53 17.43 11.00 5.02
N ARG A 54 18.47 10.33 4.52
CA ARG A 54 19.55 11.08 3.90
C ARG A 54 18.98 11.55 2.57
N PRO A 55 18.64 12.84 2.40
CA PRO A 55 18.41 13.35 1.08
C PRO A 55 19.78 13.31 0.42
N TYR A 56 19.91 12.61 -0.72
CA TYR A 56 21.01 12.95 -1.61
C TYR A 56 20.75 14.40 -2.07
N TYR A 57 21.52 15.31 -1.48
CA TYR A 57 21.48 16.73 -1.75
C TYR A 57 21.75 16.99 -3.24
N GLY A 58 20.81 17.70 -3.84
CA GLY A 58 20.97 18.69 -4.91
C GLY A 58 22.06 18.47 -5.95
N THR A 59 21.66 18.05 -7.14
CA THR A 59 22.05 18.83 -8.32
C THR A 59 20.85 19.66 -8.74
N LYS A 60 21.04 20.98 -8.75
CA LYS A 60 20.08 21.94 -9.30
C LYS A 60 19.71 21.48 -10.71
N PHE A 61 18.41 21.44 -11.00
CA PHE A 61 17.93 21.60 -12.37
C PHE A 61 18.43 22.96 -12.84
N VAL A 62 19.56 22.98 -13.54
CA VAL A 62 19.99 24.14 -14.30
C VAL A 62 19.31 24.02 -15.65
N SER A 63 18.37 24.93 -15.87
CA SER A 63 17.86 25.31 -17.17
C SER A 63 19.01 25.77 -18.06
N ALA A 64 19.28 25.03 -19.13
CA ALA A 64 19.93 25.54 -20.34
C ALA A 64 19.60 24.54 -21.47
N VAL A 65 18.42 24.71 -22.07
CA VAL A 65 18.20 24.28 -23.45
C VAL A 65 18.50 25.51 -24.28
N ASP A 66 19.71 25.57 -24.80
CA ASP A 66 20.09 26.33 -25.98
C ASP A 66 21.34 25.66 -26.52
N SER A 67 21.15 24.78 -27.50
CA SER A 67 21.99 24.66 -28.71
C SER A 67 21.75 23.30 -29.36
N ASP A 68 21.23 23.39 -30.57
CA ASP A 68 21.40 22.49 -31.72
C ASP A 68 20.56 21.21 -31.79
N GLU A 69 19.44 21.38 -32.51
CA GLU A 69 18.88 20.41 -33.44
C GLU A 69 19.99 19.80 -34.33
N ASN A 70 20.69 18.76 -33.87
CA ASN A 70 21.32 17.72 -34.70
C ASN A 70 22.20 16.78 -33.85
N ASP A 71 21.63 15.87 -33.05
CA ASP A 71 22.40 14.69 -32.57
C ASP A 71 21.58 13.53 -31.99
N ILE A 72 20.42 13.19 -32.58
CA ILE A 72 19.65 11.97 -32.24
C ILE A 72 19.73 10.93 -33.37
N ALA A 73 20.88 10.80 -34.05
CA ALA A 73 21.01 9.91 -35.21
C ALA A 73 22.28 9.05 -35.18
N THR A 74 22.45 8.23 -34.14
CA THR A 74 23.24 6.99 -34.26
C THR A 74 22.31 5.83 -34.56
N VAL A 75 22.70 4.91 -35.45
CA VAL A 75 21.88 3.73 -35.85
C VAL A 75 21.40 2.94 -34.61
N ASP A 76 22.25 2.84 -33.59
CA ASP A 76 21.95 2.19 -32.31
C ASP A 76 20.79 2.84 -31.55
N SER A 77 20.69 4.17 -31.57
CA SER A 77 19.59 4.90 -30.93
C SER A 77 18.24 4.64 -31.62
N LEU A 78 18.26 4.48 -32.95
CA LEU A 78 17.08 4.09 -33.73
C LEU A 78 16.67 2.62 -33.47
N ASP A 79 17.64 1.72 -33.33
CA ASP A 79 17.40 0.31 -33.05
C ASP A 79 16.79 0.12 -31.64
N ILE A 80 17.30 0.83 -30.63
CA ILE A 80 16.73 0.84 -29.27
C ILE A 80 15.29 1.35 -29.29
N ALA A 81 15.03 2.46 -29.98
CA ALA A 81 13.69 3.02 -30.10
C ALA A 81 12.73 2.04 -30.79
N ARG A 82 13.16 1.35 -31.86
CA ARG A 82 12.36 0.33 -32.54
C ARG A 82 12.10 -0.90 -31.65
N ALA A 83 13.10 -1.36 -30.90
CA ALA A 83 12.96 -2.47 -29.95
C ALA A 83 11.97 -2.15 -28.81
N LEU A 84 11.99 -0.91 -28.30
CA LEU A 84 11.01 -0.42 -27.33
C LEU A 84 9.61 -0.32 -27.94
N CYS A 85 9.49 0.21 -29.16
CA CYS A 85 8.21 0.27 -29.89
C CYS A 85 7.59 -1.12 -30.04
N SER A 86 8.39 -2.13 -30.43
CA SER A 86 7.93 -3.52 -30.54
C SER A 86 7.54 -4.13 -29.17
N SER A 87 8.38 -3.92 -28.15
CA SER A 87 8.19 -4.51 -26.82
C SER A 87 6.97 -3.97 -26.10
N LEU A 88 6.68 -2.67 -26.24
CA LEU A 88 5.61 -1.97 -25.52
C LEU A 88 4.41 -1.59 -26.41
N SER A 89 4.49 -1.86 -27.72
CA SER A 89 3.51 -1.39 -28.72
C SER A 89 3.34 0.13 -28.68
N LEU A 90 4.47 0.86 -28.67
CA LEU A 90 4.52 2.31 -28.65
C LEU A 90 4.71 2.88 -30.06
N THR A 91 4.22 4.10 -30.28
CA THR A 91 4.64 4.93 -31.42
C THR A 91 6.05 5.48 -31.20
N ALA A 92 6.73 5.90 -32.27
CA ALA A 92 8.07 6.48 -32.18
C ALA A 92 8.13 7.70 -31.23
N LYS A 93 7.10 8.57 -31.27
CA LYS A 93 6.98 9.72 -30.37
C LYS A 93 6.85 9.31 -28.90
N GLN A 94 6.07 8.27 -28.62
CA GLN A 94 5.92 7.76 -27.25
C GLN A 94 7.20 7.06 -26.76
N ALA A 95 7.92 6.34 -27.63
CA ALA A 95 9.20 5.72 -27.29
C ALA A 95 10.28 6.76 -26.97
N SER A 96 10.32 7.87 -27.73
CA SER A 96 11.21 9.01 -27.44
C SER A 96 10.87 9.63 -26.07
N ALA A 97 9.60 10.00 -25.83
CA ALA A 97 9.18 10.56 -24.55
C ALA A 97 9.46 9.61 -23.36
N PHE A 98 9.32 8.30 -23.59
CA PHE A 98 9.62 7.27 -22.62
C PHE A 98 11.12 7.25 -22.27
N LEU A 99 12.00 7.22 -23.27
CA LEU A 99 13.45 7.24 -23.05
C LEU A 99 13.89 8.50 -22.31
N THR A 100 13.32 9.66 -22.67
CA THR A 100 13.57 10.91 -21.93
C THR A 100 13.12 10.81 -20.47
N ALA A 101 11.91 10.31 -20.21
CA ALA A 101 11.37 10.16 -18.86
C ALA A 101 12.20 9.18 -18.00
N THR A 102 12.76 8.13 -18.61
CA THR A 102 13.60 7.13 -17.92
C THR A 102 15.09 7.46 -17.95
N GLY A 103 15.50 8.63 -18.45
CA GLY A 103 16.91 9.04 -18.54
C GLY A 103 17.76 8.23 -19.53
N GLY A 104 17.11 7.47 -20.44
CA GLY A 104 17.72 6.68 -21.50
C GLY A 104 18.13 7.50 -22.72
N THR A 105 18.65 8.72 -22.51
CA THR A 105 19.01 9.65 -23.60
C THR A 105 20.34 9.31 -24.27
N THR A 106 21.13 8.41 -23.69
CA THR A 106 22.37 7.87 -24.29
C THR A 106 22.16 6.41 -24.71
N VAL A 107 22.99 5.90 -25.62
CA VAL A 107 22.91 4.50 -26.11
C VAL A 107 23.00 3.49 -24.97
N GLU A 108 23.96 3.68 -24.05
CA GLU A 108 24.20 2.81 -22.90
C GLU A 108 22.98 2.77 -21.95
N LYS A 109 22.47 3.95 -21.59
CA LYS A 109 21.30 4.06 -20.70
C LYS A 109 20.03 3.58 -21.39
N GLY A 110 19.89 3.81 -22.70
CA GLY A 110 18.80 3.30 -23.51
C GLY A 110 18.78 1.78 -23.57
N LYS A 111 19.94 1.15 -23.69
CA LYS A 111 20.10 -0.32 -23.62
C LYS A 111 19.73 -0.85 -22.23
N GLU A 112 20.19 -0.20 -21.17
CA GLU A 112 19.85 -0.59 -19.79
C GLU A 112 18.34 -0.50 -19.51
N VAL A 113 17.70 0.55 -20.02
CA VAL A 113 16.23 0.72 -19.96
C VAL A 113 15.53 -0.40 -20.73
N LEU A 114 16.01 -0.74 -21.93
CA LEU A 114 15.46 -1.83 -22.74
C LEU A 114 15.59 -3.18 -22.03
N ASP A 115 16.74 -3.47 -21.42
CA ASP A 115 16.98 -4.71 -20.67
C ASP A 115 16.02 -4.86 -19.47
N LYS A 116 15.71 -3.75 -18.77
CA LYS A 116 14.68 -3.75 -17.72
C LYS A 116 13.28 -3.99 -18.27
N VAL A 117 12.95 -3.34 -19.39
CA VAL A 117 11.66 -3.51 -20.06
C VAL A 117 11.47 -4.96 -20.53
N THR A 118 12.49 -5.57 -21.12
CA THR A 118 12.45 -6.97 -21.57
C THR A 118 12.36 -7.92 -20.39
N TYR A 119 13.09 -7.68 -19.29
CA TYR A 119 12.96 -8.45 -18.05
C TYR A 119 11.53 -8.41 -17.49
N PHE A 120 10.95 -7.23 -17.29
CA PHE A 120 9.59 -7.13 -16.75
C PHE A 120 8.55 -7.76 -17.68
N ARG A 121 8.75 -7.68 -18.99
CA ARG A 121 7.85 -8.27 -19.98
C ARG A 121 7.95 -9.79 -20.01
N ASN A 122 9.17 -10.32 -20.12
CA ASN A 122 9.39 -11.73 -20.46
C ASN A 122 9.56 -12.60 -19.21
N GLU A 123 10.39 -12.17 -18.25
CA GLU A 123 10.72 -12.97 -17.07
C GLU A 123 9.67 -12.79 -15.96
N VAL A 124 9.28 -11.55 -15.67
CA VAL A 124 8.17 -11.29 -14.71
C VAL A 124 6.80 -11.59 -15.33
N GLY A 125 6.71 -11.55 -16.66
CA GLY A 125 5.49 -11.85 -17.42
C GLY A 125 4.45 -10.72 -17.41
N MET A 126 4.87 -9.45 -17.30
CA MET A 126 3.95 -8.32 -17.36
C MET A 126 3.38 -8.10 -18.76
N SER A 127 2.10 -7.77 -18.84
CA SER A 127 1.50 -7.34 -20.11
C SER A 127 2.04 -5.98 -20.53
N LYS A 128 2.03 -5.70 -21.84
CA LYS A 128 2.48 -4.41 -22.39
C LYS A 128 1.76 -3.22 -21.76
N GLU A 129 0.45 -3.32 -21.60
CA GLU A 129 -0.39 -2.28 -20.96
C GLU A 129 0.07 -2.01 -19.52
N ARG A 130 0.22 -3.06 -18.72
CA ARG A 130 0.60 -2.93 -17.31
C ARG A 130 2.01 -2.35 -17.16
N LEU A 131 2.93 -2.78 -18.02
CA LEU A 131 4.30 -2.26 -18.02
C LEU A 131 4.33 -0.78 -18.43
N ARG A 132 3.56 -0.38 -19.44
CA ARG A 132 3.40 1.04 -19.81
C ARG A 132 2.90 1.88 -18.63
N LYS A 133 1.85 1.41 -17.94
CA LYS A 133 1.30 2.09 -16.76
C LYS A 133 2.33 2.20 -15.63
N LEU A 134 3.04 1.11 -15.32
CA LEU A 134 4.08 1.09 -14.29
C LEU A 134 5.16 2.14 -14.56
N ILE A 135 5.65 2.23 -15.80
CA ILE A 135 6.76 3.12 -16.13
C ILE A 135 6.30 4.57 -16.19
N ALA A 136 5.08 4.83 -16.68
CA ALA A 136 4.48 6.17 -16.63
C ALA A 136 4.33 6.67 -15.17
N GLN A 137 3.96 5.79 -14.25
CA GLN A 137 3.79 6.12 -12.83
C GLN A 137 5.12 6.19 -12.06
N HIS A 138 6.13 5.41 -12.48
CA HIS A 138 7.40 5.28 -11.78
C HIS A 138 8.62 5.36 -12.70
N PRO A 139 8.81 6.44 -13.49
CA PRO A 139 9.90 6.54 -14.45
C PRO A 139 11.28 6.49 -13.77
N LYS A 140 11.37 7.05 -12.56
CA LYS A 140 12.60 7.03 -11.74
C LYS A 140 13.05 5.62 -11.39
N LEU A 141 12.14 4.66 -11.21
CA LEU A 141 12.52 3.28 -10.89
C LEU A 141 13.37 2.68 -12.02
N VAL A 142 12.92 2.84 -13.26
CA VAL A 142 13.62 2.34 -14.45
C VAL A 142 14.92 3.12 -14.67
N ALA A 143 14.92 4.42 -14.37
CA ALA A 143 16.08 5.29 -14.54
C ALA A 143 17.21 5.02 -13.55
N THR A 144 16.91 4.69 -12.28
CA THR A 144 17.92 4.74 -11.21
C THR A 144 18.30 3.38 -10.63
N VAL A 145 17.51 2.34 -10.83
CA VAL A 145 17.75 1.02 -10.20
C VAL A 145 18.40 0.07 -11.20
N PHE A 146 19.51 -0.57 -10.84
CA PHE A 146 20.15 -1.56 -11.71
C PHE A 146 19.29 -2.81 -11.89
N LEU A 147 19.34 -3.43 -13.07
CA LEU A 147 18.56 -4.62 -13.37
C LEU A 147 18.89 -5.78 -12.41
N GLU A 148 20.14 -5.93 -12.00
CA GLU A 148 20.56 -6.98 -11.07
C GLU A 148 19.93 -6.81 -9.68
N ASP A 149 19.79 -5.57 -9.20
CA ASP A 149 19.12 -5.28 -7.93
C ASP A 149 17.62 -5.60 -8.01
N VAL A 150 17.00 -5.35 -9.17
CA VAL A 150 15.61 -5.77 -9.44
C VAL A 150 15.50 -7.29 -9.31
N LYS A 151 16.34 -8.03 -10.05
CA LYS A 151 16.33 -9.50 -10.11
C LYS A 151 16.50 -10.11 -8.72
N THR A 152 17.59 -9.76 -8.06
CA THR A 152 17.93 -10.30 -6.73
C THR A 152 16.88 -9.94 -5.67
N THR A 153 16.22 -8.79 -5.77
CA THR A 153 15.13 -8.43 -4.84
C THR A 153 13.86 -9.22 -5.13
N MET A 154 13.52 -9.49 -6.40
CA MET A 154 12.37 -10.32 -6.76
C MET A 154 12.58 -11.77 -6.32
N GLU A 155 13.76 -12.34 -6.57
CA GLU A 155 14.14 -13.68 -6.12
C GLU A 155 14.07 -13.78 -4.59
N PHE A 156 14.67 -12.82 -3.88
CA PHE A 156 14.60 -12.77 -2.43
C PHE A 156 13.16 -12.73 -1.92
N LEU A 157 12.30 -11.86 -2.45
CA LEU A 157 10.89 -11.78 -2.02
C LEU A 157 10.12 -13.06 -2.39
N GLN A 158 10.47 -13.69 -3.51
CA GLN A 158 9.86 -14.93 -3.96
C GLN A 158 10.17 -16.08 -3.02
N GLU A 159 11.42 -16.23 -2.61
CA GLU A 159 11.87 -17.25 -1.68
C GLU A 159 11.37 -16.96 -0.26
N GLU A 160 11.64 -15.76 0.25
CA GLU A 160 11.37 -15.39 1.64
C GLU A 160 9.86 -15.43 1.95
N LEU A 161 8.99 -15.08 1.00
CA LEU A 161 7.54 -15.15 1.13
C LEU A 161 6.91 -16.33 0.40
N GLU A 162 7.70 -17.23 -0.19
CA GLU A 162 7.23 -18.38 -0.99
C GLU A 162 6.14 -17.99 -2.01
N LEU A 163 6.38 -16.94 -2.78
CA LEU A 163 5.44 -16.42 -3.77
C LEU A 163 5.55 -17.20 -5.08
N SER A 164 4.42 -17.40 -5.75
CA SER A 164 4.43 -17.84 -7.15
C SER A 164 4.84 -16.70 -8.10
N GLN A 165 5.28 -17.03 -9.32
CA GLN A 165 5.56 -16.02 -10.36
C GLN A 165 4.39 -15.07 -10.61
N ARG A 166 3.15 -15.56 -10.52
CA ARG A 166 1.95 -14.72 -10.65
C ARG A 166 1.84 -13.70 -9.52
N GLN A 167 2.17 -14.10 -8.29
CA GLN A 167 2.13 -13.24 -7.12
C GLN A 167 3.27 -12.21 -7.14
N ILE A 168 4.48 -12.61 -7.54
CA ILE A 168 5.59 -11.66 -7.76
C ILE A 168 5.19 -10.60 -8.78
N ARG A 169 4.68 -11.01 -9.95
CA ARG A 169 4.17 -10.05 -10.95
C ARG A 169 3.12 -9.10 -10.38
N THR A 170 2.23 -9.60 -9.53
CA THR A 170 1.18 -8.79 -8.88
C THR A 170 1.79 -7.80 -7.90
N LEU A 171 2.73 -8.25 -7.07
CA LEU A 171 3.46 -7.43 -6.10
C LEU A 171 4.24 -6.31 -6.79
N THR A 172 5.05 -6.65 -7.80
CA THR A 172 5.86 -5.69 -8.55
C THR A 172 5.00 -4.66 -9.25
N ALA A 173 3.85 -5.05 -9.80
CA ALA A 173 2.94 -4.12 -10.46
C ALA A 173 2.19 -3.21 -9.47
N ALA A 174 1.80 -3.74 -8.31
CA ALA A 174 1.05 -2.99 -7.31
C ALA A 174 1.94 -2.05 -6.48
N SER A 175 3.22 -2.37 -6.32
CA SER A 175 4.16 -1.55 -5.55
C SER A 175 5.59 -1.68 -6.08
N PRO A 176 5.91 -1.04 -7.21
CA PRO A 176 7.25 -1.09 -7.80
C PRO A 176 8.34 -0.56 -6.86
N SER A 177 7.99 0.35 -5.94
CA SER A 177 8.90 0.88 -4.92
C SER A 177 9.48 -0.16 -3.97
N VAL A 178 8.89 -1.37 -3.86
CA VAL A 178 9.42 -2.45 -2.99
C VAL A 178 10.85 -2.85 -3.38
N ILE A 179 11.21 -2.69 -4.66
CA ILE A 179 12.55 -2.96 -5.19
C ILE A 179 13.60 -2.02 -4.56
N ARG A 180 13.18 -0.82 -4.14
CA ARG A 180 14.10 0.20 -3.61
C ARG A 180 14.38 0.02 -2.12
N TYR A 181 13.68 -0.88 -1.44
CA TYR A 181 13.91 -1.13 -0.03
C TYR A 181 15.15 -2.00 0.16
N TYR A 182 15.94 -1.70 1.19
CA TYR A 182 17.09 -2.53 1.52
C TYR A 182 16.65 -3.93 1.92
N ARG A 183 17.34 -4.96 1.44
CA ARG A 183 17.04 -6.37 1.77
C ARG A 183 17.00 -6.63 3.27
N THR A 184 17.84 -5.93 4.04
CA THR A 184 17.85 -5.99 5.51
C THR A 184 16.54 -5.51 6.12
N ASP A 185 15.95 -4.44 5.59
CA ASP A 185 14.71 -3.87 6.08
C ASP A 185 13.52 -4.74 5.67
N LEU A 186 13.52 -5.22 4.41
CA LEU A 186 12.52 -6.19 3.94
C LEU A 186 12.48 -7.42 4.85
N ARG A 187 13.64 -8.04 5.11
CA ARG A 187 13.74 -9.22 5.97
C ARG A 187 13.28 -8.91 7.40
N ARG A 188 13.68 -7.76 7.94
CA ARG A 188 13.27 -7.33 9.30
C ARG A 188 11.74 -7.17 9.38
N ASN A 189 11.13 -6.54 8.39
CA ASN A 189 9.69 -6.35 8.36
C ASN A 189 8.93 -7.66 8.16
N ILE A 190 9.41 -8.54 7.28
CA ILE A 190 8.84 -9.89 7.09
C ILE A 190 8.91 -10.69 8.40
N ALA A 191 10.07 -10.67 9.09
CA ALA A 191 10.26 -11.34 10.36
C ALA A 191 9.32 -10.78 11.45
N PHE A 192 9.14 -9.46 11.50
CA PHE A 192 8.18 -8.83 12.41
C PHE A 192 6.75 -9.29 12.13
N LEU A 193 6.33 -9.29 10.86
CA LEU A 193 4.98 -9.69 10.47
C LEU A 193 4.71 -11.19 10.75
N ARG A 194 5.75 -12.04 10.68
CA ARG A 194 5.72 -13.44 11.12
C ARG A 194 5.76 -13.61 12.64
N GLY A 195 6.18 -12.58 13.36
CA GLY A 195 6.47 -12.62 14.77
C GLY A 195 5.25 -12.84 15.67
N PRO A 196 5.49 -12.96 16.99
CA PRO A 196 4.45 -13.31 17.97
C PRO A 196 3.35 -12.26 18.11
N ALA A 197 3.57 -11.03 17.63
CA ALA A 197 2.57 -9.96 17.65
C ALA A 197 1.36 -10.27 16.76
N LEU A 198 1.57 -10.94 15.61
CA LEU A 198 0.53 -11.23 14.63
C LEU A 198 0.30 -12.73 14.39
N LYS A 199 1.29 -13.59 14.66
CA LYS A 199 1.22 -15.05 14.46
C LYS A 199 0.59 -15.45 13.11
N LEU A 200 0.97 -14.75 12.04
CA LEU A 200 0.43 -15.03 10.71
C LEU A 200 0.89 -16.40 10.20
N SER A 201 -0.01 -17.15 9.59
CA SER A 201 0.38 -18.29 8.75
C SER A 201 1.14 -17.80 7.51
N SER A 202 1.87 -18.71 6.84
CA SER A 202 2.58 -18.38 5.59
C SER A 202 1.61 -17.78 4.55
N ASP A 203 0.42 -18.38 4.37
CA ASP A 203 -0.61 -17.84 3.47
C ASP A 203 -1.19 -16.49 3.94
N GLY A 204 -1.41 -16.31 5.24
CA GLY A 204 -1.87 -15.03 5.82
C GLY A 204 -0.88 -13.90 5.55
N LEU A 205 0.41 -14.17 5.72
CA LEU A 205 1.48 -13.22 5.41
C LEU A 205 1.52 -12.87 3.92
N LYS A 206 1.47 -13.88 3.02
CA LYS A 206 1.41 -13.67 1.56
C LYS A 206 0.23 -12.77 1.21
N LYS A 207 -0.97 -13.07 1.73
CA LYS A 207 -2.18 -12.27 1.51
C LYS A 207 -2.03 -10.84 2.01
N LEU A 208 -1.47 -10.65 3.22
CA LEU A 208 -1.25 -9.33 3.80
C LEU A 208 -0.30 -8.49 2.94
N VAL A 209 0.87 -9.04 2.60
CA VAL A 209 1.89 -8.34 1.79
C VAL A 209 1.38 -8.03 0.39
N LEU A 210 0.70 -8.98 -0.28
CA LEU A 210 0.16 -8.75 -1.62
C LEU A 210 -0.95 -7.68 -1.64
N LYS A 211 -1.75 -7.58 -0.56
CA LYS A 211 -2.75 -6.51 -0.43
C LYS A 211 -2.13 -5.15 -0.09
N ARG A 212 -1.08 -5.12 0.73
CA ARG A 212 -0.43 -3.89 1.17
C ARG A 212 1.10 -4.04 1.22
N PRO A 213 1.77 -3.98 0.07
CA PRO A 213 3.23 -4.13 0.00
C PRO A 213 3.99 -3.04 0.75
N GLN A 214 3.37 -1.88 0.95
CA GLN A 214 3.97 -0.74 1.65
C GLN A 214 4.35 -1.06 3.11
N LEU A 215 3.74 -2.08 3.72
CA LEU A 215 4.11 -2.55 5.06
C LEU A 215 5.57 -3.00 5.15
N LEU A 216 6.16 -3.44 4.03
CA LEU A 216 7.57 -3.83 3.96
C LEU A 216 8.54 -2.64 4.02
N GLY A 217 8.03 -1.41 3.87
CA GLY A 217 8.82 -0.18 3.99
C GLY A 217 8.57 0.60 5.29
N TYR A 218 7.72 0.11 6.19
CA TYR A 218 7.44 0.81 7.45
C TYR A 218 8.59 0.62 8.44
N SER A 219 8.78 1.59 9.34
CA SER A 219 9.69 1.39 10.47
C SER A 219 9.13 0.31 11.39
N ILE A 220 10.01 -0.52 11.95
CA ILE A 220 9.61 -1.52 12.94
C ILE A 220 8.98 -0.87 14.16
N GLU A 221 9.49 0.29 14.58
CA GLU A 221 8.93 1.08 15.68
C GLU A 221 7.45 1.42 15.43
N LYS A 222 7.11 1.89 14.21
CA LYS A 222 5.71 2.20 13.86
C LYS A 222 4.82 0.96 13.96
N LEU A 223 5.29 -0.18 13.46
CA LEU A 223 4.55 -1.45 13.53
C LEU A 223 4.41 -1.94 14.98
N GLN A 224 5.46 -1.81 15.79
CA GLN A 224 5.45 -2.16 17.21
C GLN A 224 4.47 -1.29 18.01
N VAL A 225 4.53 0.03 17.86
CA VAL A 225 3.61 0.97 18.54
C VAL A 225 2.15 0.62 18.20
N THR A 226 1.88 0.35 16.93
CA THR A 226 0.52 0.03 16.46
C THR A 226 0.03 -1.32 17.02
N THR A 227 0.84 -2.37 16.89
CA THR A 227 0.47 -3.71 17.40
C THR A 227 0.40 -3.77 18.92
N HIS A 228 1.26 -3.01 19.62
CA HIS A 228 1.22 -2.87 21.06
C HIS A 228 -0.08 -2.21 21.50
N TYR A 229 -0.51 -1.14 20.83
CA TYR A 229 -1.80 -0.49 21.09
C TYR A 229 -2.98 -1.47 20.96
N PHE A 230 -3.06 -2.24 19.88
CA PHE A 230 -4.12 -3.27 19.74
C PHE A 230 -4.10 -4.28 20.88
N LYS A 231 -2.91 -4.68 21.34
CA LYS A 231 -2.76 -5.61 22.46
C LYS A 231 -3.20 -4.99 23.79
N THR A 232 -2.75 -3.78 24.11
CA THR A 232 -2.97 -3.18 25.44
C THR A 232 -4.34 -2.54 25.59
N ASP A 233 -4.81 -1.83 24.56
CA ASP A 233 -6.04 -1.04 24.64
C ASP A 233 -7.29 -1.83 24.21
N LEU A 234 -7.11 -2.80 23.31
CA LEU A 234 -8.20 -3.60 22.76
C LEU A 234 -8.08 -5.08 23.12
N GLY A 235 -6.97 -5.54 23.70
CA GLY A 235 -6.79 -6.97 23.99
C GLY A 235 -6.73 -7.85 22.72
N ILE A 236 -6.47 -7.26 21.55
CA ILE A 236 -6.41 -7.96 20.26
C ILE A 236 -4.93 -8.20 19.92
N TYR A 237 -4.47 -9.44 19.92
CA TYR A 237 -3.07 -9.79 19.68
C TYR A 237 -2.92 -11.22 19.13
N GLY A 238 -1.72 -11.56 18.66
CA GLY A 238 -1.46 -12.90 18.12
C GLY A 238 -2.34 -13.16 16.90
N GLU A 239 -2.93 -14.35 16.84
CA GLU A 239 -3.72 -14.80 15.69
C GLU A 239 -4.93 -13.90 15.42
N ASP A 240 -5.60 -13.39 16.46
CA ASP A 240 -6.75 -12.49 16.29
C ASP A 240 -6.36 -11.19 15.58
N LEU A 241 -5.24 -10.59 15.98
CA LEU A 241 -4.71 -9.42 15.30
C LEU A 241 -4.23 -9.77 13.89
N GLY A 242 -3.59 -10.92 13.71
CA GLY A 242 -3.19 -11.45 12.41
C GLY A 242 -4.36 -11.57 11.43
N PHE A 243 -5.47 -12.18 11.86
CA PHE A 243 -6.70 -12.29 11.07
C PHE A 243 -7.27 -10.90 10.76
N LEU A 244 -7.31 -10.01 11.75
CA LEU A 244 -7.83 -8.66 11.61
C LEU A 244 -7.07 -7.87 10.54
N VAL A 245 -5.74 -7.82 10.61
CA VAL A 245 -4.92 -7.06 9.67
C VAL A 245 -4.85 -7.73 8.29
N THR A 246 -4.97 -9.06 8.20
CA THR A 246 -5.09 -9.75 6.89
C THR A 246 -6.39 -9.38 6.17
N ARG A 247 -7.47 -9.16 6.93
CA ARG A 247 -8.76 -8.69 6.40
C ARG A 247 -8.71 -7.21 6.06
N PHE A 248 -8.14 -6.37 6.93
CA PHE A 248 -8.04 -4.91 6.76
C PHE A 248 -6.62 -4.40 7.06
N PRO A 249 -5.69 -4.47 6.08
CA PRO A 249 -4.27 -4.12 6.30
C PRO A 249 -4.00 -2.68 6.70
N PHE A 250 -4.91 -1.76 6.36
CA PHE A 250 -4.77 -0.32 6.63
C PHE A 250 -4.66 0.01 8.12
N LEU A 251 -5.11 -0.88 9.03
CA LEU A 251 -4.97 -0.66 10.47
C LEU A 251 -3.50 -0.44 10.90
N LEU A 252 -2.56 -1.12 10.25
CA LEU A 252 -1.13 -0.97 10.56
C LEU A 252 -0.55 0.37 10.08
N ALA A 253 -1.23 1.04 9.14
CA ALA A 253 -0.84 2.34 8.61
C ALA A 253 -1.29 3.51 9.49
N TYR A 254 -2.41 3.37 10.20
CA TYR A 254 -2.96 4.45 11.00
C TYR A 254 -2.04 4.86 12.16
N SER A 255 -1.95 6.16 12.42
CA SER A 255 -1.31 6.68 13.62
C SER A 255 -2.12 6.25 14.85
N VAL A 256 -1.42 5.83 15.90
CA VAL A 256 -2.09 5.54 17.18
C VAL A 256 -2.65 6.82 17.77
N GLU A 257 -1.82 7.85 17.88
CA GLU A 257 -2.16 9.13 18.50
C GLU A 257 -3.24 9.89 17.71
N ASN A 258 -3.06 10.01 16.40
CA ASN A 258 -3.92 10.88 15.59
C ASN A 258 -5.16 10.20 15.02
N ASN A 259 -5.26 8.86 15.12
CA ASN A 259 -6.37 8.13 14.50
C ASN A 259 -6.93 7.01 15.37
N LEU A 260 -6.14 5.98 15.71
CA LEU A 260 -6.66 4.79 16.38
C LEU A 260 -7.18 5.12 17.78
N ALA A 261 -6.40 5.81 18.62
CA ALA A 261 -6.77 6.11 19.99
C ALA A 261 -7.99 7.05 20.08
N PRO A 262 -8.08 8.16 19.32
CA PRO A 262 -9.29 8.98 19.29
C PRO A 262 -10.52 8.20 18.83
N SER A 263 -10.39 7.38 17.78
CA SER A 263 -11.52 6.60 17.25
C SER A 263 -12.00 5.53 18.25
N VAL A 264 -11.07 4.82 18.89
CA VAL A 264 -11.39 3.82 19.91
C VAL A 264 -12.03 4.48 21.13
N ALA A 265 -11.49 5.60 21.61
CA ALA A 265 -12.07 6.35 22.72
C ALA A 265 -13.50 6.81 22.39
N PHE A 266 -13.70 7.39 21.21
CA PHE A 266 -15.03 7.81 20.75
C PHE A 266 -16.03 6.64 20.72
N ILE A 267 -15.66 5.49 20.15
CA ILE A 267 -16.53 4.30 20.12
C ILE A 267 -16.83 3.83 21.55
N ARG A 268 -15.81 3.75 22.40
CA ARG A 268 -15.93 3.24 23.77
C ARG A 268 -16.87 4.10 24.62
N GLU A 269 -16.79 5.42 24.49
CA GLU A 269 -17.60 6.36 25.27
C GLU A 269 -18.97 6.62 24.62
N GLU A 270 -19.04 6.93 23.33
CA GLU A 270 -20.29 7.37 22.71
C GLU A 270 -21.23 6.23 22.31
N LEU A 271 -20.67 5.07 21.94
CA LEU A 271 -21.46 3.90 21.54
C LEU A 271 -21.68 2.93 22.71
N PHE A 272 -20.68 2.77 23.57
CA PHE A 272 -20.74 1.79 24.68
C PHE A 272 -20.75 2.44 26.07
N GLY A 273 -20.78 3.77 26.20
CA GLY A 273 -20.80 4.46 27.49
C GLY A 273 -21.98 4.13 28.39
N TYR A 274 -23.07 3.56 27.84
CA TYR A 274 -24.20 3.08 28.62
C TYR A 274 -23.88 1.83 29.47
N LEU A 275 -22.79 1.12 29.19
CA LEU A 275 -22.32 -0.01 29.99
C LEU A 275 -21.50 0.53 31.17
N SER A 276 -21.99 0.32 32.39
CA SER A 276 -21.36 0.85 33.61
C SER A 276 -20.00 0.23 33.90
N ASP A 277 -19.81 -1.04 33.54
CA ASP A 277 -18.55 -1.74 33.75
C ASP A 277 -17.52 -1.44 32.65
N ARG A 278 -16.32 -1.02 33.04
CA ARG A 278 -15.24 -0.67 32.10
C ARG A 278 -14.75 -1.87 31.30
N ILE A 279 -14.72 -3.06 31.91
CA ILE A 279 -14.28 -4.29 31.24
C ILE A 279 -15.31 -4.66 30.16
N GLU A 280 -16.60 -4.59 30.47
CA GLU A 280 -17.67 -4.82 29.48
C GLU A 280 -17.58 -3.84 28.30
N ARG A 281 -17.31 -2.55 28.55
CA ARG A 281 -17.08 -1.56 27.49
C ARG A 281 -15.91 -1.89 26.59
N ASN A 282 -14.79 -2.30 27.20
CA ASN A 282 -13.61 -2.69 26.44
C ASN A 282 -13.89 -3.92 25.58
N ILE A 283 -14.54 -4.96 26.13
CA ILE A 283 -14.90 -6.17 25.39
C ILE A 283 -15.84 -5.84 24.22
N ALA A 284 -16.86 -5.00 24.43
CA ALA A 284 -17.80 -4.59 23.38
C ALA A 284 -17.09 -3.80 22.26
N THR A 285 -16.18 -2.90 22.63
CA THR A 285 -15.36 -2.11 21.69
C THR A 285 -14.47 -3.02 20.85
N SER A 286 -13.75 -3.95 21.48
CA SER A 286 -12.88 -4.90 20.79
C SER A 286 -13.66 -5.82 19.86
N SER A 287 -14.83 -6.32 20.31
CA SER A 287 -15.72 -7.14 19.48
C SER A 287 -16.19 -6.40 18.23
N LEU A 288 -16.54 -5.11 18.36
CA LEU A 288 -16.91 -4.27 17.22
C LEU A 288 -15.75 -4.09 16.24
N VAL A 289 -14.56 -3.73 16.74
CA VAL A 289 -13.35 -3.52 15.93
C VAL A 289 -12.98 -4.80 15.18
N THR A 290 -13.03 -5.97 15.83
CA THR A 290 -12.73 -7.26 15.20
C THR A 290 -13.73 -7.59 14.08
N ARG A 291 -15.02 -7.30 14.28
CA ARG A 291 -16.07 -7.62 13.28
C ARG A 291 -16.13 -6.61 12.14
N PHE A 292 -15.83 -5.35 12.41
CA PHE A 292 -15.98 -4.22 11.49
C PHE A 292 -14.79 -3.22 11.60
N PRO A 293 -13.56 -3.63 11.24
CA PRO A 293 -12.34 -2.84 11.45
C PRO A 293 -12.31 -1.50 10.71
N GLN A 294 -13.05 -1.38 9.61
CA GLN A 294 -13.14 -0.13 8.86
C GLN A 294 -13.73 1.04 9.67
N ILE A 295 -14.40 0.78 10.80
CA ILE A 295 -14.91 1.83 11.68
C ILE A 295 -13.81 2.76 12.18
N LEU A 296 -12.59 2.23 12.36
CA LEU A 296 -11.42 2.99 12.78
C LEU A 296 -10.83 3.86 11.67
N GLY A 297 -11.35 3.77 10.44
CA GLY A 297 -11.00 4.65 9.32
C GLY A 297 -12.06 5.72 9.03
N TYR A 298 -13.17 5.75 9.77
CA TYR A 298 -14.19 6.77 9.58
C TYR A 298 -13.84 8.04 10.36
N SER A 299 -14.03 9.19 9.73
CA SER A 299 -13.94 10.49 10.41
C SER A 299 -14.95 10.55 11.55
N ILE A 300 -14.48 10.90 12.75
CA ILE A 300 -15.36 11.08 13.91
C ILE A 300 -16.39 12.17 13.59
N GLU A 301 -15.92 13.35 13.18
CA GLU A 301 -16.74 14.53 12.96
C GLU A 301 -17.74 14.35 11.81
N HIS A 302 -17.28 13.89 10.66
CA HIS A 302 -18.09 13.90 9.44
C HIS A 302 -18.86 12.59 9.21
N ASN A 303 -18.55 11.53 9.96
CA ASN A 303 -19.15 10.21 9.74
C ASN A 303 -19.69 9.58 11.02
N LEU A 304 -18.84 9.30 12.02
CA LEU A 304 -19.27 8.54 13.20
C LEU A 304 -20.31 9.29 14.04
N ASN A 305 -20.14 10.61 14.25
CA ASN A 305 -21.11 11.45 14.98
C ASN A 305 -22.51 11.32 14.39
N LYS A 306 -22.65 11.58 13.08
CA LYS A 306 -23.94 11.52 12.38
C LYS A 306 -24.60 10.15 12.50
N LYS A 307 -23.79 9.08 12.48
CA LYS A 307 -24.29 7.71 12.61
C LYS A 307 -24.75 7.39 14.02
N ILE A 308 -24.07 7.89 15.04
CA ILE A 308 -24.48 7.72 16.44
C ILE A 308 -25.73 8.56 16.73
N GLU A 309 -25.79 9.81 16.29
CA GLU A 309 -26.96 10.67 16.44
C GLU A 309 -28.22 10.04 15.84
N PHE A 310 -28.11 9.43 14.66
CA PHE A 310 -29.24 8.72 14.04
C PHE A 310 -29.76 7.53 14.86
N LEU A 311 -28.91 6.93 15.71
CA LEU A 311 -29.24 5.73 16.48
C LEU A 311 -29.69 6.04 17.92
N ARG A 312 -29.56 7.29 18.36
CA ARG A 312 -30.09 7.79 19.63
C ARG A 312 -31.56 8.16 19.47
#